data_AF-A0A5E4IPL7-F1
#
_entry.id   AF-A0A5E4IPL7-F1
#
_cell.length_a   1.000
_cell.length_b   1.000
_cell.length_c   1.000
_cell.angle_alpha   90.00
_cell.angle_beta   90.00
_cell.angle_gamma   90.00
#
_symmetry.space_group_name_H-M   'P 1'
#
loop_
_entity.id
_entity.type
_entity.pdbx_description
1 polymer ?
#
loop_
_entity_poly.entity_id
_entity_poly.type
_entity_poly.pdbx_seq_one_letter_code
_entity_poly.pdbx_strand_id
1 'polypeptide(L)'
;MLTFSSFQKKLKIAGVEFGGQPKEREPVIFASVKSSAEISKLKNSPEKFGVHLFFTDFAKGKSLLISAQKIFQGPVMIESTDPIARARLALFAKETGFNSNLIYSSLNTATSFEELELLRDAKVAAATIYCLGSDSSVESSMKTAERLIAQFKNCGTKNFLLDAAALPKNQGPDWRRAIIALKQEFGLPTGFSAKAAAEKSEDELALAAVGAFAGADFIVTSKSIEASRAVKVAARF
;
A
#
# COMPACT_ATOMS: atom_id res chain seq x y z
N MET A 1 8.19 -23.69 -6.40
CA MET A 1 7.20 -22.85 -5.70
C MET A 1 7.98 -21.73 -5.02
N LEU A 2 7.59 -20.46 -5.17
CA LEU A 2 8.34 -19.34 -4.57
C LEU A 2 8.20 -19.43 -3.04
N THR A 3 9.33 -19.47 -2.35
CA THR A 3 9.41 -19.46 -0.87
C THR A 3 10.59 -18.60 -0.48
N PHE A 4 10.41 -17.74 0.52
CA PHE A 4 11.48 -16.89 1.05
C PHE A 4 12.15 -17.59 2.22
N SER A 5 13.48 -17.55 2.30
CA SER A 5 14.19 -18.15 3.44
C SER A 5 14.12 -17.28 4.70
N SER A 6 13.86 -15.98 4.55
CA SER A 6 13.67 -15.09 5.68
C SER A 6 12.31 -15.26 6.35
N PHE A 7 12.27 -14.96 7.65
CA PHE A 7 11.03 -14.91 8.40
C PHE A 7 10.09 -13.85 7.82
N GLN A 8 8.90 -14.26 7.38
CA GLN A 8 7.91 -13.35 6.82
C GLN A 8 6.97 -12.84 7.91
N LYS A 9 7.09 -11.55 8.24
CA LYS A 9 6.25 -10.85 9.20
C LYS A 9 4.81 -10.84 8.73
N LYS A 10 3.89 -11.09 9.66
CA LYS A 10 2.45 -11.01 9.45
C LYS A 10 1.92 -9.83 10.24
N LEU A 11 1.19 -8.94 9.57
CA LEU A 11 0.52 -7.79 10.18
C LEU A 11 -0.98 -7.99 10.14
N LYS A 12 -1.70 -7.45 11.12
CA LYS A 12 -3.16 -7.40 11.11
C LYS A 12 -3.60 -5.95 11.27
N ILE A 13 -4.28 -5.40 10.26
CA ILE A 13 -4.76 -4.02 10.22
C ILE A 13 -6.25 -4.08 9.95
N ALA A 14 -7.06 -3.52 10.86
CA ALA A 14 -8.52 -3.54 10.76
C ALA A 14 -9.10 -4.94 10.46
N GLY A 15 -8.58 -5.97 11.14
CA GLY A 15 -9.03 -7.35 10.93
C GLY A 15 -8.40 -8.08 9.73
N VAL A 16 -7.78 -7.35 8.80
CA VAL A 16 -7.18 -7.91 7.56
C VAL A 16 -5.70 -8.22 7.78
N GLU A 17 -5.28 -9.41 7.38
CA GLU A 17 -3.90 -9.87 7.50
C GLU A 17 -3.07 -9.54 6.25
N PHE A 18 -1.83 -9.09 6.47
CA PHE A 18 -0.82 -8.80 5.45
C PHE A 18 0.43 -9.62 5.72
N GLY A 19 1.18 -9.96 4.67
CA GLY A 19 2.44 -10.67 4.81
C GLY A 19 2.29 -12.18 4.92
N GLY A 20 3.44 -12.83 5.10
CA GLY A 20 3.56 -14.29 5.08
C GLY A 20 4.28 -14.80 3.83
N GLN A 21 4.38 -16.13 3.74
CA GLN A 21 4.97 -16.78 2.58
C GLN A 21 4.02 -16.65 1.37
N PRO A 22 4.54 -16.66 0.12
CA PRO A 22 3.69 -16.72 -1.07
C PRO A 22 2.69 -17.88 -0.97
N LYS A 23 1.45 -17.64 -1.40
CA LYS A 23 0.30 -18.57 -1.34
C LYS A 23 -0.20 -18.94 0.06
N GLU A 24 0.47 -18.53 1.13
CA GLU A 24 -0.10 -18.64 2.47
C GLU A 24 -1.39 -17.81 2.57
N ARG A 25 -1.41 -16.66 1.88
CA ARG A 25 -2.57 -15.77 1.77
C ARG A 25 -2.61 -15.11 0.40
N GLU A 26 -3.82 -14.69 0.02
CA GLU A 26 -4.04 -13.83 -1.14
C GLU A 26 -3.58 -12.39 -0.81
N PRO A 27 -2.96 -11.67 -1.77
CA PRO A 27 -2.68 -10.25 -1.61
C PRO A 27 -3.94 -9.45 -1.29
N VAL A 28 -3.82 -8.46 -0.42
CA VAL A 28 -4.90 -7.51 -0.14
C VAL A 28 -5.06 -6.54 -1.31
N ILE A 29 -6.24 -6.51 -1.91
CA ILE A 29 -6.53 -5.59 -3.01
C ILE A 29 -7.04 -4.26 -2.44
N PHE A 30 -6.36 -3.18 -2.77
CA PHE A 30 -6.79 -1.82 -2.47
C PHE A 30 -7.46 -1.17 -3.68
N ALA A 31 -8.75 -0.83 -3.53
CA ALA A 31 -9.44 0.00 -4.52
C ALA A 31 -9.01 1.46 -4.43
N SER A 32 -8.30 1.93 -5.46
CA SER A 32 -8.02 3.36 -5.60
C SER A 32 -9.30 4.10 -5.98
N VAL A 33 -9.75 4.97 -5.08
CA VAL A 33 -10.93 5.81 -5.26
C VAL A 33 -10.58 7.29 -5.11
N LYS A 34 -11.33 8.13 -5.83
CA LYS A 34 -11.18 9.59 -5.88
C LYS A 34 -12.48 10.32 -5.53
N SER A 35 -13.58 9.60 -5.34
CA SER A 35 -14.91 10.17 -5.04
C SER A 35 -15.72 9.31 -4.06
N SER A 36 -16.66 9.93 -3.33
CA SER A 36 -17.60 9.23 -2.45
C SER A 36 -18.56 8.30 -3.22
N ALA A 37 -18.84 8.61 -4.49
CA ALA A 37 -19.64 7.76 -5.36
C ALA A 37 -18.93 6.43 -5.65
N GLU A 38 -17.61 6.45 -5.89
CA GLU A 38 -16.80 5.24 -6.03
C GLU A 38 -16.73 4.45 -4.72
N ILE A 39 -16.54 5.12 -3.58
CA ILE A 39 -16.56 4.50 -2.25
C ILE A 39 -17.86 3.73 -2.06
N SER A 40 -19.02 4.34 -2.37
CA SER A 40 -20.34 3.71 -2.20
C SER A 40 -20.51 2.39 -2.97
N LYS A 41 -19.83 2.24 -4.12
CA LYS A 41 -19.85 0.98 -4.90
C LYS A 41 -19.12 -0.17 -4.20
N LEU A 42 -18.27 0.13 -3.21
CA LEU A 42 -17.48 -0.84 -2.46
C LEU A 42 -18.19 -1.43 -1.24
N LYS A 43 -19.44 -1.01 -0.96
CA LYS A 43 -20.20 -1.46 0.22
C LYS A 43 -20.33 -2.99 0.32
N ASN A 44 -20.39 -3.67 -0.82
CA ASN A 44 -20.52 -5.13 -0.92
C ASN A 44 -19.24 -5.79 -1.43
N SER A 45 -18.09 -5.12 -1.31
CA SER A 45 -16.80 -5.69 -1.71
C SER A 45 -16.44 -6.92 -0.87
N PRO A 46 -15.63 -7.84 -1.41
CA PRO A 46 -15.17 -9.04 -0.67
C PRO A 46 -14.48 -8.70 0.65
N GLU A 47 -14.46 -9.65 1.58
CA GLU A 47 -13.91 -9.46 2.95
C GLU A 47 -12.41 -9.10 2.98
N LYS A 48 -11.60 -9.55 2.01
CA LYS A 48 -10.15 -9.31 1.94
C LYS A 48 -9.80 -8.15 1.02
N PHE A 49 -10.33 -6.98 1.37
CA PHE A 49 -10.24 -5.78 0.55
C PHE A 49 -9.78 -4.60 1.41
N GLY A 50 -9.16 -3.62 0.77
CA GLY A 50 -8.83 -2.32 1.35
C GLY A 50 -9.32 -1.19 0.46
N VAL A 51 -9.44 0.00 1.02
CA VAL A 51 -9.77 1.21 0.24
C VAL A 51 -8.54 2.10 0.19
N HIS A 52 -8.15 2.52 -1.00
CA HIS A 52 -7.09 3.49 -1.21
C HIS A 52 -7.68 4.85 -1.61
N LEU A 53 -7.62 5.82 -0.71
CA LEU A 53 -8.11 7.18 -0.91
C LEU A 53 -7.01 8.03 -1.55
N PHE A 54 -7.21 8.40 -2.82
CA PHE A 54 -6.33 9.34 -3.50
C PHE A 54 -6.98 10.74 -3.55
N PHE A 55 -6.31 11.74 -2.98
CA PHE A 55 -6.82 13.10 -2.88
C PHE A 55 -5.73 14.16 -3.07
N THR A 56 -6.13 15.37 -3.44
CA THR A 56 -5.23 16.47 -3.78
C THR A 56 -5.03 17.46 -2.62
N ASP A 57 -5.97 17.50 -1.69
CA ASP A 57 -6.03 18.47 -0.61
C ASP A 57 -6.80 17.89 0.60
N PHE A 58 -6.65 18.54 1.75
CA PHE A 58 -7.23 18.07 3.01
C PHE A 58 -8.76 18.04 2.99
N ALA A 59 -9.44 19.00 2.35
CA ALA A 59 -10.89 19.06 2.35
C ALA A 59 -11.48 17.86 1.60
N LYS A 60 -10.91 17.53 0.44
CA LYS A 60 -11.25 16.34 -0.32
C LYS A 60 -10.92 15.07 0.45
N GLY A 61 -9.72 14.97 1.02
CA GLY A 61 -9.30 13.83 1.83
C GLY A 61 -10.26 13.57 3.00
N LYS A 62 -10.67 14.62 3.71
CA LYS A 62 -11.62 14.55 4.83
C LYS A 62 -12.98 14.04 4.39
N SER A 63 -13.52 14.56 3.28
CA SER A 63 -14.80 14.10 2.72
C SER A 63 -14.78 12.62 2.34
N LEU A 64 -13.69 12.17 1.70
CA LEU A 64 -13.49 10.77 1.33
C LEU A 64 -13.37 9.88 2.57
N LEU A 65 -12.59 10.28 3.57
CA LEU A 65 -12.42 9.49 4.79
C LEU A 65 -13.74 9.33 5.55
N ILE A 66 -14.51 10.40 5.72
CA ILE A 66 -15.84 10.34 6.35
C ILE A 66 -16.77 9.40 5.57
N SER A 67 -16.69 9.42 4.24
CA SER A 67 -17.48 8.51 3.40
C SER A 67 -17.05 7.06 3.60
N ALA A 68 -15.75 6.79 3.65
CA ALA A 68 -15.19 5.45 3.87
C ALA A 68 -15.57 4.91 5.26
N GLN A 69 -15.44 5.70 6.32
CA GLN A 69 -15.78 5.35 7.70
C GLN A 69 -17.23 4.83 7.86
N LYS A 70 -18.17 5.36 7.07
CA LYS A 70 -19.59 4.98 7.16
C LYS A 70 -19.90 3.61 6.59
N ILE A 71 -19.08 3.12 5.65
CA ILE A 71 -19.42 1.94 4.86
C ILE A 71 -18.34 0.86 4.88
N PHE A 72 -17.14 1.18 5.37
CA PHE A 72 -15.98 0.32 5.26
C PHE A 72 -15.28 0.17 6.61
N GLN A 73 -15.17 -1.09 7.05
CA GLN A 73 -14.58 -1.45 8.35
C GLN A 73 -13.14 -1.97 8.22
N GLY A 74 -12.66 -2.20 6.99
CA GLY A 74 -11.32 -2.73 6.72
C GLY A 74 -10.23 -1.66 6.69
N PRO A 75 -9.03 -2.02 6.19
CA PRO A 75 -7.89 -1.11 6.08
C PRO A 75 -8.13 -0.02 5.03
N VAL A 76 -7.81 1.22 5.39
CA VAL A 76 -7.88 2.39 4.51
C VAL A 76 -6.50 2.98 4.32
N MET A 77 -6.00 2.93 3.09
CA MET A 77 -4.75 3.57 2.68
C MET A 77 -5.03 5.00 2.23
N ILE A 78 -4.31 5.99 2.75
CA ILE A 78 -4.44 7.39 2.32
C ILE A 78 -3.23 7.82 1.50
N GLU A 79 -3.46 8.50 0.38
CA GLU A 79 -2.42 9.02 -0.49
C GLU A 79 -2.79 10.41 -1.01
N SER A 80 -1.80 11.30 -1.03
CA SER A 80 -1.98 12.64 -1.58
C SER A 80 -0.75 13.14 -2.29
N THR A 81 -0.97 14.01 -3.27
CA THR A 81 0.08 14.82 -3.88
C THR A 81 0.60 15.90 -2.93
N ASP A 82 -0.13 16.24 -1.86
CA ASP A 82 0.29 17.17 -0.80
C ASP A 82 0.61 16.39 0.49
N PRO A 83 1.90 16.28 0.88
CA PRO A 83 2.33 15.62 2.10
C PRO A 83 1.68 16.17 3.39
N ILE A 84 1.46 17.48 3.47
CA ILE A 84 0.87 18.12 4.64
C ILE A 84 -0.63 17.83 4.71
N ALA A 85 -1.34 17.87 3.57
CA ALA A 85 -2.74 17.42 3.52
C ALA A 85 -2.88 15.95 3.97
N ARG A 86 -1.95 15.09 3.53
CA ARG A 86 -1.92 13.68 3.91
C ARG A 86 -1.69 13.49 5.42
N ALA A 87 -0.71 14.20 5.98
CA ALA A 87 -0.41 14.15 7.42
C ALA A 87 -1.57 14.69 8.28
N ARG A 88 -2.19 15.81 7.88
CA ARG A 88 -3.38 16.35 8.54
C ARG A 88 -4.56 15.39 8.48
N LEU A 89 -4.75 14.68 7.37
CA LEU A 89 -5.81 13.67 7.28
C LEU A 89 -5.57 12.49 8.23
N ALA A 90 -4.32 12.07 8.39
CA ALA A 90 -3.97 11.04 9.38
C ALA A 90 -4.29 11.51 10.82
N LEU A 91 -3.99 12.78 11.15
CA LEU A 91 -4.33 13.34 12.46
C LEU A 91 -5.85 13.43 12.67
N PHE A 92 -6.60 13.88 11.66
CA PHE A 92 -8.07 13.88 11.70
C PHE A 92 -8.65 12.45 11.86
N ALA A 93 -8.02 11.44 11.27
CA ALA A 93 -8.42 10.05 11.49
C ALA A 93 -8.26 9.62 12.95
N LYS A 94 -7.24 10.10 13.66
CA LYS A 94 -7.08 9.88 15.10
C LYS A 94 -8.17 10.58 15.91
N GLU A 95 -8.48 11.83 15.58
CA GLU A 95 -9.56 12.60 16.26
C GLU A 95 -10.92 11.91 16.15
N THR A 96 -11.14 11.18 15.06
CA THR A 96 -12.37 10.41 14.81
C THR A 96 -12.29 8.93 15.22
N GLY A 97 -11.18 8.51 15.84
CA GLY A 97 -11.00 7.13 16.33
C GLY A 97 -10.74 6.08 15.25
N PHE A 98 -10.38 6.49 14.03
CA PHE A 98 -10.20 5.62 12.87
C PHE A 98 -8.72 5.37 12.49
N ASN A 99 -7.76 5.90 13.26
CA ASN A 99 -6.33 5.75 13.00
C ASN A 99 -5.84 4.29 12.99
N SER A 100 -6.50 3.40 13.74
CA SER A 100 -6.22 1.95 13.77
C SER A 100 -6.55 1.22 12.48
N ASN A 101 -7.31 1.86 11.59
CA ASN A 101 -7.66 1.32 10.27
C ASN A 101 -6.77 1.90 9.18
N LEU A 102 -5.97 2.92 9.50
CA LEU A 102 -5.35 3.77 8.51
C LEU A 102 -3.91 3.33 8.19
N ILE A 103 -3.61 3.27 6.89
CA ILE A 103 -2.27 3.06 6.33
C ILE A 103 -1.85 4.35 5.63
N TYR A 104 -0.73 4.93 6.06
CA TYR A 104 -0.19 6.15 5.48
C TYR A 104 0.63 5.86 4.22
N SER A 105 0.24 6.39 3.04
CA SER A 105 0.96 6.20 1.77
C SER A 105 1.44 7.52 1.17
N SER A 106 2.73 7.81 1.11
CA SER A 106 3.87 6.98 1.53
C SER A 106 4.97 7.81 2.19
N LEU A 107 5.77 7.13 2.99
CA LEU A 107 7.05 7.64 3.46
C LEU A 107 8.11 7.41 2.38
N ASN A 108 8.91 8.44 2.10
CA ASN A 108 9.92 8.42 1.04
C ASN A 108 11.09 9.36 1.36
N THR A 109 12.04 9.50 0.43
CA THR A 109 13.24 10.33 0.61
C THR A 109 12.97 11.83 0.73
N ALA A 110 11.80 12.30 0.30
CA ALA A 110 11.37 13.69 0.39
C ALA A 110 10.46 13.97 1.60
N THR A 111 10.16 12.96 2.43
CA THR A 111 9.35 13.14 3.64
C THR A 111 10.01 14.15 4.59
N SER A 112 9.28 15.22 4.90
CA SER A 112 9.80 16.32 5.71
C SER A 112 9.68 16.02 7.22
N PHE A 113 10.40 16.79 8.03
CA PHE A 113 10.28 16.69 9.49
C PHE A 113 8.88 17.07 9.97
N GLU A 114 8.28 18.13 9.41
CA GLU A 114 6.92 18.57 9.73
C GLU A 114 5.87 17.47 9.44
N GLU A 115 6.00 16.80 8.29
CA GLU A 115 5.14 15.65 7.94
C GLU A 115 5.27 14.52 8.97
N LEU A 116 6.50 14.23 9.41
CA LEU A 116 6.78 13.19 10.40
C LEU A 116 6.25 13.51 11.79
N GLU A 117 6.29 14.78 12.22
CA GLU A 117 5.74 15.19 13.52
C GLU A 117 4.24 14.94 13.57
N LEU A 118 3.52 15.41 12.53
CA LEU A 118 2.08 15.17 12.40
C LEU A 118 1.74 13.68 12.32
N LEU A 119 2.52 12.90 11.56
CA LEU A 119 2.33 11.45 11.47
C LEU A 119 2.58 10.75 12.82
N ARG A 120 3.59 11.21 13.58
CA ARG A 120 3.90 10.68 14.90
C ARG A 120 2.72 10.83 15.85
N ASP A 121 2.07 11.98 15.80
CA ASP A 121 0.89 12.26 16.60
C ASP A 121 -0.33 11.47 16.13
N ALA A 122 -0.48 11.24 14.83
CA ALA A 122 -1.60 10.50 14.26
C ALA A 122 -1.66 9.03 14.70
N LYS A 123 -0.53 8.40 15.05
CA LYS A 123 -0.46 6.99 15.53
C LYS A 123 -1.22 6.02 14.63
N VAL A 124 -0.96 6.10 13.32
CA VAL A 124 -1.61 5.26 12.30
C VAL A 124 -1.22 3.78 12.45
N ALA A 125 -2.08 2.89 11.97
CA ALA A 125 -1.87 1.45 12.10
C ALA A 125 -0.61 0.96 11.37
N ALA A 126 -0.30 1.56 10.22
CA ALA A 126 0.91 1.31 9.45
C ALA A 126 1.25 2.47 8.50
N ALA A 127 2.44 2.42 7.90
CA ALA A 127 2.83 3.30 6.80
C ALA A 127 3.49 2.49 5.69
N THR A 128 3.33 2.91 4.43
CA THR A 128 4.09 2.35 3.32
C THR A 128 5.43 3.08 3.19
N ILE A 129 6.48 2.35 2.82
CA ILE A 129 7.79 2.88 2.44
C ILE A 129 7.93 2.73 0.94
N TYR A 130 8.05 3.85 0.23
CA TYR A 130 8.21 3.86 -1.22
C TYR A 130 9.66 3.59 -1.62
N CYS A 131 9.94 2.37 -2.09
CA CYS A 131 11.29 1.84 -2.29
C CYS A 131 11.88 2.21 -3.66
N LEU A 132 11.71 3.45 -4.11
CA LEU A 132 12.31 3.92 -5.34
C LEU A 132 13.80 4.21 -5.12
N GLY A 133 14.65 3.54 -5.89
CA GLY A 133 16.10 3.75 -5.89
C GLY A 133 16.49 5.08 -6.54
N SER A 134 17.77 5.42 -6.45
CA SER A 134 18.38 6.50 -7.26
C SER A 134 18.53 6.14 -8.74
N ASP A 135 18.42 4.85 -9.05
CA ASP A 135 18.51 4.28 -10.38
C ASP A 135 17.49 3.11 -10.54
N SER A 136 17.42 2.53 -11.73
CA SER A 136 16.48 1.46 -12.07
C SER A 136 16.92 0.06 -11.64
N SER A 137 17.95 -0.09 -10.82
CA SER A 137 18.34 -1.41 -10.31
C SER A 137 17.52 -1.83 -9.09
N VAL A 138 17.32 -3.14 -8.95
CA VAL A 138 16.72 -3.72 -7.72
C VAL A 138 17.58 -3.43 -6.50
N GLU A 139 18.91 -3.43 -6.65
CA GLU A 139 19.85 -3.13 -5.56
C GLU A 139 19.64 -1.72 -5.01
N SER A 140 19.38 -0.73 -5.88
CA SER A 140 19.08 0.64 -5.48
C SER A 140 17.78 0.72 -4.68
N SER A 141 16.74 -0.04 -5.08
CA SER A 141 15.51 -0.18 -4.28
C SER A 141 15.76 -0.80 -2.91
N MET A 142 16.61 -1.83 -2.81
CA MET A 142 16.97 -2.46 -1.54
C MET A 142 17.69 -1.49 -0.59
N LYS A 143 18.67 -0.75 -1.11
CA LYS A 143 19.40 0.28 -0.33
C LYS A 143 18.47 1.40 0.14
N THR A 144 17.54 1.84 -0.72
CA THR A 144 16.52 2.80 -0.31
C THR A 144 15.64 2.23 0.81
N ALA A 145 15.15 0.99 0.67
CA ALA A 145 14.31 0.36 1.68
C ALA A 145 15.02 0.28 3.04
N GLU A 146 16.25 -0.24 3.08
CA GLU A 146 17.06 -0.35 4.29
C GLU A 146 17.22 1.02 4.98
N ARG A 147 17.62 2.05 4.23
CA ARG A 147 17.79 3.41 4.73
C ARG A 147 16.49 3.97 5.32
N LEU A 148 15.38 3.86 4.58
CA LEU A 148 14.10 4.46 5.00
C LEU A 148 13.49 3.69 6.19
N ILE A 149 13.63 2.36 6.25
CA ILE A 149 13.22 1.57 7.42
C ILE A 149 13.98 2.05 8.67
N ALA A 150 15.29 2.24 8.55
CA ALA A 150 16.11 2.74 9.66
C ALA A 150 15.72 4.17 10.06
N GLN A 151 15.54 5.07 9.08
CA GLN A 151 15.17 6.46 9.30
C GLN A 151 13.81 6.61 9.99
N PHE A 152 12.81 5.81 9.60
CA PHE A 152 11.44 5.98 10.07
C PHE A 152 11.05 5.08 11.22
N LYS A 153 11.96 4.27 11.78
CA LYS A 153 11.68 3.36 12.91
C LYS A 153 10.91 3.99 14.09
N ASN A 154 11.04 5.31 14.27
CA ASN A 154 10.38 6.09 15.33
C ASN A 154 9.37 7.14 14.80
N CYS A 155 8.79 6.97 13.61
CA CYS A 155 7.85 7.91 13.01
C CYS A 155 6.41 7.80 13.55
N GLY A 156 6.19 7.07 14.65
CA GLY A 156 4.88 6.90 15.30
C GLY A 156 4.05 5.70 14.85
N THR A 157 4.54 4.88 13.92
CA THR A 157 3.99 3.54 13.65
C THR A 157 5.08 2.48 13.78
N LYS A 158 4.69 1.27 14.19
CA LYS A 158 5.60 0.10 14.34
C LYS A 158 5.50 -0.86 13.14
N ASN A 159 4.63 -0.55 12.19
CA ASN A 159 4.25 -1.42 11.10
C ASN A 159 4.55 -0.73 9.78
N PHE A 160 5.50 -1.31 9.03
CA PHE A 160 5.82 -0.88 7.68
C PHE A 160 5.36 -1.91 6.67
N LEU A 161 4.86 -1.41 5.54
CA LEU A 161 4.64 -2.15 4.31
C LEU A 161 5.61 -1.58 3.27
N LEU A 162 6.24 -2.42 2.45
CA LEU A 162 7.17 -1.96 1.42
C LEU A 162 6.41 -1.83 0.09
N ASP A 163 6.48 -0.66 -0.54
CA ASP A 163 6.01 -0.46 -1.91
C ASP A 163 7.20 -0.56 -2.86
N ALA A 164 7.14 -1.52 -3.77
CA ALA A 164 8.20 -1.81 -4.74
C ALA A 164 8.37 -0.74 -5.83
N ALA A 165 7.68 0.40 -5.71
CA ALA A 165 7.80 1.55 -6.60
C ALA A 165 7.59 1.19 -8.07
N ALA A 166 6.49 0.49 -8.34
CA ALA A 166 6.16 0.04 -9.68
C ALA A 166 5.80 1.23 -10.57
N LEU A 167 6.60 1.40 -11.62
CA LEU A 167 6.46 2.45 -12.63
C LEU A 167 6.15 1.82 -14.00
N PRO A 168 5.67 2.61 -14.98
CA PRO A 168 5.47 2.10 -16.33
C PRO A 168 6.76 1.52 -16.92
N LYS A 169 6.61 0.70 -17.96
CA LYS A 169 7.73 -0.07 -18.52
C LYS A 169 8.94 0.84 -18.83
N ASN A 170 10.12 0.40 -18.41
CA ASN A 170 11.40 1.10 -18.56
C ASN A 170 11.54 2.44 -17.81
N GLN A 171 10.62 2.79 -16.89
CA GLN A 171 10.71 4.03 -16.10
C GLN A 171 11.21 3.83 -14.67
N GLY A 172 11.47 2.59 -14.26
CA GLY A 172 11.89 2.24 -12.91
C GLY A 172 12.50 0.84 -12.84
N PRO A 173 12.76 0.33 -11.62
CA PRO A 173 13.24 -1.03 -11.45
C PRO A 173 12.23 -2.06 -11.93
N ASP A 174 12.72 -3.27 -12.20
CA ASP A 174 11.84 -4.41 -12.37
C ASP A 174 11.13 -4.70 -11.04
N TRP A 175 9.96 -4.10 -10.86
CA TRP A 175 9.19 -4.14 -9.63
C TRP A 175 8.87 -5.57 -9.18
N ARG A 176 8.79 -6.53 -10.10
CA ARG A 176 8.56 -7.95 -9.78
C ARG A 176 9.77 -8.53 -9.03
N ARG A 177 10.97 -8.24 -9.52
CA ARG A 177 12.22 -8.64 -8.87
C ARG A 177 12.44 -7.86 -7.58
N ALA A 178 12.04 -6.59 -7.53
CA ALA A 178 12.07 -5.79 -6.31
C ALA A 178 11.18 -6.39 -5.21
N ILE A 179 9.94 -6.81 -5.52
CA ILE A 179 9.08 -7.50 -4.54
C ILE A 179 9.77 -8.72 -3.94
N ILE A 180 10.34 -9.57 -4.80
CA ILE A 180 11.05 -10.79 -4.38
C ILE A 180 12.22 -10.44 -3.47
N ALA A 181 13.07 -9.49 -3.88
CA ALA A 181 14.24 -9.09 -3.12
C ALA A 181 13.87 -8.45 -1.77
N LEU A 182 12.90 -7.54 -1.75
CA LEU A 182 12.43 -6.86 -0.54
C LEU A 182 11.87 -7.85 0.49
N LYS A 183 11.04 -8.81 0.05
CA LYS A 183 10.51 -9.85 0.93
C LYS A 183 11.60 -10.80 1.42
N GLN A 184 12.51 -11.18 0.54
CA GLN A 184 13.62 -12.07 0.86
C GLN A 184 14.56 -11.44 1.91
N GLU A 185 14.85 -10.15 1.82
CA GLU A 185 15.77 -9.48 2.75
C GLU A 185 15.08 -9.06 4.06
N PHE A 186 13.96 -8.33 3.96
CA PHE A 186 13.39 -7.63 5.10
C PHE A 186 12.25 -8.40 5.78
N GLY A 187 11.66 -9.37 5.09
CA GLY A 187 10.52 -10.14 5.61
C GLY A 187 9.27 -9.29 5.90
N LEU A 188 9.20 -8.05 5.42
CA LEU A 188 8.05 -7.17 5.61
C LEU A 188 7.01 -7.37 4.51
N PRO A 189 5.71 -7.12 4.79
CA PRO A 189 4.70 -7.17 3.75
C PRO A 189 5.05 -6.22 2.62
N THR A 190 5.12 -6.73 1.39
CA THR A 190 5.58 -5.97 0.23
C THR A 190 4.53 -6.01 -0.87
N GLY A 191 4.30 -4.88 -1.53
CA GLY A 191 3.29 -4.74 -2.56
C GLY A 191 3.65 -3.66 -3.55
N PHE A 192 2.69 -3.26 -4.36
CA PHE A 192 2.89 -2.26 -5.40
C PHE A 192 1.56 -1.69 -5.90
N SER A 193 1.64 -0.64 -6.70
CA SER A 193 0.50 -0.08 -7.44
C SER A 193 0.47 -0.59 -8.88
N ALA A 194 -0.47 -1.48 -9.19
CA ALA A 194 -0.73 -1.92 -10.56
C ALA A 194 -1.21 -0.75 -11.42
N LYS A 195 -1.96 0.18 -10.83
CA LYS A 195 -2.38 1.45 -11.47
C LYS A 195 -1.19 2.33 -11.87
N ALA A 196 -0.13 2.37 -11.06
CA ALA A 196 1.07 3.17 -11.38
C ALA A 196 1.95 2.49 -12.44
N ALA A 197 2.03 1.16 -12.43
CA ALA A 197 2.79 0.40 -13.43
C ALA A 197 2.10 0.24 -14.78
N ALA A 198 0.77 0.43 -14.83
CA ALA A 198 0.01 0.29 -16.05
C ALA A 198 0.28 1.42 -17.04
N GLU A 199 0.59 1.07 -18.29
CA GLU A 199 0.57 2.04 -19.41
C GLU A 199 -0.87 2.34 -19.82
N LYS A 200 -1.75 1.33 -19.75
CA LYS A 200 -3.19 1.45 -20.00
C LYS A 200 -3.99 0.79 -18.90
N SER A 201 -5.18 1.30 -18.62
CA SER A 201 -6.03 0.80 -17.53
C SER A 201 -6.32 -0.71 -17.60
N GLU A 202 -6.41 -1.28 -18.80
CA GLU A 202 -6.60 -2.72 -19.05
C GLU A 202 -5.46 -3.59 -18.57
N ASP A 203 -4.25 -3.04 -18.49
CA ASP A 203 -3.07 -3.79 -18.06
C ASP A 203 -3.08 -4.07 -16.56
N GLU A 204 -3.81 -3.27 -15.77
CA GLU A 204 -3.84 -3.38 -14.30
C GLU A 204 -4.20 -4.80 -13.81
N LEU A 205 -5.09 -5.51 -14.51
CA LEU A 205 -5.51 -6.86 -14.12
C LEU A 205 -4.39 -7.89 -14.33
N ALA A 206 -3.71 -7.81 -15.46
CA ALA A 206 -2.57 -8.67 -15.76
C ALA A 206 -1.42 -8.38 -14.78
N LEU A 207 -1.15 -7.10 -14.52
CA LEU A 207 -0.14 -6.68 -13.56
C LEU A 207 -0.46 -7.17 -12.14
N ALA A 208 -1.73 -7.05 -11.70
CA ALA A 208 -2.17 -7.57 -10.40
C ALA A 208 -1.93 -9.09 -10.27
N ALA A 209 -2.30 -9.86 -11.29
CA ALA A 209 -2.03 -11.31 -11.31
C ALA A 209 -0.52 -11.61 -11.25
N VAL A 210 0.29 -10.92 -12.05
CA VAL A 210 1.76 -11.07 -12.06
C VAL A 210 2.37 -10.70 -10.70
N GLY A 211 1.87 -9.66 -10.05
CA GLY A 211 2.34 -9.26 -8.72
C GLY A 211 2.00 -10.27 -7.64
N ALA A 212 0.82 -10.89 -7.71
CA ALA A 212 0.47 -12.01 -6.83
C ALA A 212 1.45 -13.19 -7.01
N PHE A 213 1.82 -13.53 -8.25
CA PHE A 213 2.85 -14.55 -8.52
C PHE A 213 4.23 -14.17 -8.00
N ALA A 214 4.59 -12.89 -8.05
CA ALA A 214 5.84 -12.38 -7.47
C ALA A 214 5.85 -12.39 -5.93
N GLY A 215 4.73 -12.73 -5.29
CA GLY A 215 4.62 -12.85 -3.83
C GLY A 215 4.14 -11.57 -3.13
N ALA A 216 3.51 -10.64 -3.85
CA ALA A 216 2.95 -9.42 -3.27
C ALA A 216 1.91 -9.72 -2.17
N ASP A 217 1.92 -8.89 -1.12
CA ASP A 217 0.99 -8.94 0.01
C ASP A 217 -0.13 -7.91 -0.11
N PHE A 218 0.07 -6.88 -0.93
CA PHE A 218 -0.96 -5.90 -1.26
C PHE A 218 -0.79 -5.37 -2.69
N ILE A 219 -1.90 -4.97 -3.30
CA ILE A 219 -1.93 -4.44 -4.66
C ILE A 219 -2.92 -3.27 -4.73
N VAL A 220 -2.46 -2.11 -5.18
CA VAL A 220 -3.31 -0.93 -5.41
C VAL A 220 -3.76 -0.88 -6.88
N THR A 221 -5.05 -0.76 -7.13
CA THR A 221 -5.63 -0.77 -8.49
C THR A 221 -6.94 0.01 -8.56
N SER A 222 -7.27 0.54 -9.74
CA SER A 222 -8.59 1.10 -10.05
C SER A 222 -9.63 0.03 -10.39
N LYS A 223 -9.20 -1.16 -10.84
CA LYS A 223 -10.05 -2.29 -11.27
C LYS A 223 -10.21 -3.36 -10.19
N SER A 224 -10.50 -2.89 -8.99
CA SER A 224 -10.35 -3.67 -7.75
C SER A 224 -11.23 -4.93 -7.64
N ILE A 225 -12.48 -4.90 -8.12
CA ILE A 225 -13.39 -6.06 -8.10
C ILE A 225 -12.88 -7.15 -9.05
N GLU A 226 -12.52 -6.75 -10.26
CA GLU A 226 -11.97 -7.62 -11.30
C GLU A 226 -10.60 -8.16 -10.90
N ALA A 227 -9.75 -7.32 -10.30
CA ALA A 227 -8.42 -7.70 -9.81
C ALA A 227 -8.52 -8.74 -8.69
N SER A 228 -9.49 -8.62 -7.77
CA SER A 228 -9.73 -9.63 -6.74
C SER A 228 -10.05 -11.00 -7.35
N ARG A 229 -10.83 -11.04 -8.44
CA ARG A 229 -11.10 -12.29 -9.17
C ARG A 229 -9.85 -12.82 -9.88
N ALA A 230 -9.10 -11.95 -10.56
CA ALA A 230 -7.88 -12.32 -11.27
C ALA A 230 -6.81 -12.90 -10.32
N VAL A 231 -6.61 -12.28 -9.16
CA VAL A 231 -5.67 -12.74 -8.14
C VAL A 231 -6.09 -14.09 -7.55
N LYS A 232 -7.39 -14.31 -7.31
CA LYS A 232 -7.89 -15.63 -6.87
C LYS A 232 -7.63 -16.74 -7.88
N VAL A 233 -7.72 -16.43 -9.17
CA VAL A 233 -7.37 -17.38 -10.24
C VAL A 233 -5.87 -17.61 -10.26
N ALA A 234 -5.05 -16.54 -10.21
CA ALA A 234 -3.60 -16.63 -10.22
C ALA A 234 -3.05 -17.44 -9.03
N ALA A 235 -3.61 -17.26 -7.83
CA ALA A 235 -3.19 -17.96 -6.61
C ALA A 235 -3.36 -19.49 -6.67
N ARG A 236 -4.17 -20.01 -7.62
CA ARG A 236 -4.36 -21.45 -7.83
C ARG A 236 -3.24 -22.12 -8.62
N PHE A 237 -2.39 -21.35 -9.30
CA PHE A 237 -1.24 -21.84 -10.07
C PHE A 237 0.06 -21.56 -9.32
#